data_AF-A0A9D2PLK1-F1
#
_entry.id   AF-A0A9D2PLK1-F1
#
_cell.length_a   1.000
_cell.length_b   1.000
_cell.length_c   1.000
_cell.angle_alpha   90.00
_cell.angle_beta   90.00
_cell.angle_gamma   90.00
#
_symmetry.space_group_name_H-M   'P 1'
#
loop_
_entity.id
_entity.type
_entity.pdbx_description
1 polymer ?
#
loop_
_entity_poly.entity_id
_entity_poly.type
_entity_poly.pdbx_seq_one_letter_code
_entity_poly.pdbx_strand_id
1 'polypeptide(L)'
;MKRLICLLLCILLACSLCACQQAAPSSSEAPDQQDITEEATEYFNQMLDGDFETFFNALPQGVQDNTSAEAIQKTWEEEADKLGGLPEDVTPKVSCYVPEHSDQIRVKFVIPCEEGDFKVFINYSPDGSLYNYVIWKNEAE
;
A
#
# COMPACT_ATOMS: atom_id res chain seq x y z
N MET A 1 12.96 31.52 -49.65
CA MET A 1 13.16 30.16 -49.08
C MET A 1 13.72 30.17 -47.66
N LYS A 2 14.87 30.81 -47.36
CA LYS A 2 15.43 30.85 -45.99
C LYS A 2 14.52 31.49 -44.91
N ARG A 3 13.73 32.53 -45.24
CA ARG A 3 12.82 33.20 -44.29
C ARG A 3 11.56 32.37 -43.95
N LEU A 4 11.07 31.54 -44.87
CA LEU A 4 9.94 30.63 -44.62
C LEU A 4 10.34 29.45 -43.74
N ILE A 5 11.58 28.95 -43.89
CA ILE A 5 12.11 27.83 -43.11
C ILE A 5 12.31 28.23 -41.64
N CYS A 6 12.78 29.46 -41.36
CA CYS A 6 12.86 29.97 -39.98
C CYS A 6 11.48 30.08 -39.31
N LEU A 7 10.47 30.56 -40.02
CA LEU A 7 9.11 30.67 -39.47
C LEU A 7 8.51 29.30 -39.14
N LEU A 8 8.74 28.29 -39.99
CA LEU A 8 8.30 26.91 -39.74
C LEU A 8 9.01 26.27 -38.53
N LEU A 9 10.31 26.54 -38.33
CA LEU A 9 11.07 26.05 -37.17
C LEU A 9 10.63 26.68 -35.85
N CYS A 10 10.28 27.98 -35.85
CA CYS A 10 9.77 28.65 -34.65
C CYS A 10 8.38 28.14 -34.22
N ILE A 11 7.52 27.78 -35.19
CA ILE A 11 6.19 27.23 -34.91
C ILE A 11 6.30 25.80 -34.36
N LEU A 12 7.21 24.99 -34.89
CA LEU A 12 7.47 23.62 -34.39
C LEU A 12 8.01 23.61 -32.94
N LEU A 13 8.89 24.55 -32.58
CA LEU A 13 9.38 24.68 -31.20
C LEU A 13 8.28 25.14 -30.21
N ALA A 14 7.36 26.01 -30.64
CA ALA A 14 6.25 26.45 -29.79
C ALA A 14 5.22 25.34 -29.55
N CYS A 15 5.00 24.46 -30.53
CA CYS A 15 4.14 23.28 -30.37
C CYS A 15 4.77 22.20 -29.47
N SER A 16 6.11 22.07 -29.43
CA SER A 16 6.77 21.05 -28.61
C SER A 16 6.83 21.40 -27.11
N LEU A 17 6.74 22.68 -26.75
CA LEU A 17 6.67 23.12 -25.34
C LEU A 17 5.24 23.03 -24.77
N CYS A 18 4.21 23.01 -25.62
CA CYS A 18 2.80 22.94 -25.20
C CYS A 18 2.33 21.48 -24.98
N ALA A 19 3.09 20.48 -25.44
CA ALA A 19 2.72 19.07 -25.33
C ALA A 19 3.32 18.35 -24.12
N CYS A 20 4.02 19.06 -23.22
CA CYS A 20 4.62 18.48 -22.01
C CYS A 20 4.19 19.25 -20.77
N GLN A 21 2.89 19.24 -20.47
CA GLN A 21 2.40 19.42 -19.10
C GLN A 21 0.97 18.87 -19.01
N GLN A 22 0.82 17.57 -19.22
CA GLN A 22 -0.14 16.83 -18.42
C GLN A 22 0.62 16.39 -17.17
N ALA A 23 0.86 17.36 -16.27
CA ALA A 23 0.97 16.98 -14.87
C ALA A 23 -0.39 16.36 -14.52
N ALA A 24 -0.37 15.12 -14.03
CA ALA A 24 -1.55 14.56 -13.39
C ALA A 24 -2.10 15.62 -12.42
N PRO A 25 -3.42 15.81 -12.33
CA PRO A 25 -3.96 16.70 -11.32
C PRO A 25 -3.38 16.23 -9.98
N SER A 26 -2.51 17.04 -9.38
CA SER A 26 -2.13 16.83 -7.99
C SER A 26 -3.41 17.08 -7.22
N SER A 27 -4.13 16.01 -6.90
CA SER A 27 -5.23 16.10 -5.95
C SER A 27 -4.59 16.60 -4.66
N SER A 28 -4.85 17.85 -4.31
CA SER A 28 -4.44 18.43 -3.04
C SER A 28 -5.39 18.02 -1.91
N GLU A 29 -6.39 17.19 -2.21
CA GLU A 29 -7.24 16.58 -1.19
C GLU A 29 -6.45 15.45 -0.53
N ALA A 30 -6.42 15.49 0.80
CA ALA A 30 -5.95 14.36 1.57
C ALA A 30 -6.73 13.11 1.11
N PRO A 31 -6.05 11.97 0.93
CA PRO A 31 -6.71 10.77 0.44
C PRO A 31 -7.84 10.38 1.39
N ASP A 32 -8.95 9.92 0.81
CA ASP A 32 -10.12 9.55 1.57
C ASP A 32 -9.83 8.31 2.44
N GLN A 33 -10.08 8.41 3.75
CA GLN A 33 -9.76 7.33 4.68
C GLN A 33 -10.66 6.11 4.50
N GLN A 34 -11.87 6.28 3.96
CA GLN A 34 -12.75 5.16 3.64
C GLN A 34 -12.18 4.37 2.46
N ASP A 35 -11.78 5.05 1.39
CA ASP A 35 -11.14 4.40 0.22
C ASP A 35 -9.89 3.62 0.63
N ILE A 36 -9.01 4.22 1.45
CA ILE A 36 -7.82 3.53 2.00
C ILE A 36 -8.20 2.32 2.84
N THR A 37 -9.24 2.43 3.68
CA THR A 37 -9.69 1.34 4.54
C THR A 37 -10.26 0.19 3.72
N GLU A 38 -11.03 0.49 2.67
CA GLU A 38 -11.61 -0.49 1.76
C GLU A 38 -10.54 -1.25 0.99
N GLU A 39 -9.57 -0.54 0.39
CA GLU A 39 -8.44 -1.18 -0.33
C GLU A 39 -7.60 -2.06 0.61
N ALA A 40 -7.25 -1.57 1.79
CA ALA A 40 -6.50 -2.34 2.78
C ALA A 40 -7.26 -3.60 3.21
N THR A 41 -8.58 -3.50 3.35
CA THR A 41 -9.45 -4.62 3.71
C THR A 41 -9.51 -5.65 2.59
N GLU A 42 -9.51 -5.23 1.34
CA GLU A 42 -9.43 -6.12 0.19
C GLU A 42 -8.13 -6.93 0.19
N TYR A 43 -6.97 -6.27 0.36
CA TYR A 43 -5.69 -6.99 0.49
C TYR A 43 -5.67 -7.94 1.68
N PHE A 44 -6.23 -7.51 2.81
CA PHE A 44 -6.29 -8.36 4.00
C PHE A 44 -7.12 -9.62 3.78
N ASN A 45 -8.28 -9.50 3.15
CA ASN A 45 -9.15 -10.63 2.83
C ASN A 45 -8.51 -11.57 1.80
N GLN A 46 -7.81 -11.03 0.79
CA GLN A 46 -7.03 -11.85 -0.15
C GLN A 46 -5.97 -12.67 0.56
N MET A 47 -5.22 -12.06 1.49
CA MET A 47 -4.24 -12.78 2.31
C MET A 47 -4.90 -13.84 3.22
N LEU A 48 -6.08 -13.57 3.78
CA LEU A 48 -6.86 -14.57 4.53
C LEU A 48 -7.25 -15.76 3.66
N ASP A 49 -7.60 -15.52 2.41
CA ASP A 49 -7.93 -16.55 1.41
C ASP A 49 -6.68 -17.26 0.85
N GLY A 50 -5.48 -16.87 1.29
CA GLY A 50 -4.20 -17.45 0.88
C GLY A 50 -3.57 -16.82 -0.36
N ASP A 51 -4.16 -15.76 -0.93
CA ASP A 51 -3.58 -14.99 -2.03
C ASP A 51 -2.67 -13.87 -1.49
N PHE A 52 -1.42 -14.24 -1.26
CA PHE A 52 -0.36 -13.28 -0.92
C PHE A 52 0.31 -12.65 -2.15
N GLU A 53 0.10 -13.21 -3.34
CA GLU A 53 0.74 -12.76 -4.57
C GLU A 53 0.14 -11.43 -5.06
N THR A 54 -1.18 -11.28 -4.96
CA THR A 54 -1.86 -10.02 -5.30
C THR A 54 -1.36 -8.87 -4.42
N PHE A 55 -1.31 -9.07 -3.09
CA PHE A 55 -0.79 -8.06 -2.17
C PHE A 55 0.69 -7.74 -2.44
N PHE A 56 1.52 -8.78 -2.62
CA PHE A 56 2.94 -8.60 -2.92
C PHE A 56 3.17 -7.76 -4.19
N ASN A 57 2.44 -8.05 -5.26
CA ASN A 57 2.57 -7.35 -6.53
C ASN A 57 2.11 -5.89 -6.47
N ALA A 58 1.24 -5.54 -5.52
CA ALA A 58 0.82 -4.16 -5.27
C ALA A 58 1.86 -3.34 -4.48
N LEU A 59 2.73 -3.99 -3.70
CA LEU A 59 3.72 -3.29 -2.88
C LEU A 59 4.70 -2.48 -3.74
N PRO A 60 5.26 -1.37 -3.22
CA PRO A 60 6.30 -0.63 -3.95
C PRO A 60 7.53 -1.49 -4.25
N GLN A 61 8.18 -1.25 -5.39
CA GLN A 61 9.36 -2.00 -5.83
C GLN A 61 10.44 -2.13 -4.75
N GLY A 62 10.72 -1.06 -3.99
CA GLY A 62 11.71 -1.09 -2.94
C GLY A 62 11.38 -2.06 -1.78
N VAL A 63 10.09 -2.34 -1.54
CA VAL A 63 9.67 -3.40 -0.61
C VAL A 63 9.79 -4.76 -1.28
N GLN A 64 9.35 -4.89 -2.53
CA GLN A 64 9.45 -6.14 -3.29
C GLN A 64 10.90 -6.63 -3.41
N ASP A 65 11.87 -5.74 -3.55
CA ASP A 65 13.30 -6.07 -3.65
C ASP A 65 13.86 -6.78 -2.39
N ASN A 66 13.14 -6.71 -1.26
CA ASN A 66 13.59 -7.21 0.04
C ASN A 66 12.70 -8.34 0.61
N THR A 67 11.67 -8.77 -0.11
CA THR A 67 10.73 -9.82 0.35
C THR A 67 10.17 -10.61 -0.83
N SER A 68 9.28 -11.57 -0.57
CA SER A 68 8.48 -12.27 -1.57
C SER A 68 7.09 -12.56 -1.01
N ALA A 69 6.13 -12.89 -1.88
CA ALA A 69 4.82 -13.37 -1.45
C ALA A 69 4.93 -14.57 -0.48
N GLU A 70 5.81 -15.54 -0.79
CA GLU A 70 6.10 -16.69 0.08
C GLU A 70 6.67 -16.28 1.44
N ALA A 71 7.56 -15.28 1.48
CA ALA A 71 8.11 -14.79 2.75
C ALA A 71 7.06 -14.05 3.60
N ILE A 72 6.13 -13.32 2.97
CA ILE A 72 4.98 -12.70 3.64
C ILE A 72 4.09 -13.78 4.24
N GLN A 73 3.68 -14.75 3.42
CA GLN A 73 2.84 -15.88 3.84
C GLN A 73 3.48 -16.63 5.00
N LYS A 74 4.76 -16.99 4.87
CA LYS A 74 5.49 -17.69 5.93
C LYS A 74 5.50 -16.90 7.24
N THR A 75 5.72 -15.58 7.18
CA THR A 75 5.70 -14.73 8.38
C THR A 75 4.29 -14.66 8.98
N TRP A 76 3.25 -14.60 8.13
CA TRP A 76 1.85 -14.62 8.57
C TRP A 76 1.52 -15.91 9.32
N GLU A 77 1.84 -17.05 8.72
CA GLU A 77 1.61 -18.38 9.30
C GLU A 77 2.41 -18.57 10.60
N GLU A 78 3.71 -18.24 10.61
CA GLU A 78 4.55 -18.35 11.80
C GLU A 78 4.04 -17.50 12.98
N GLU A 79 3.59 -16.27 12.73
CA GLU A 79 3.05 -15.41 13.79
C GLU A 79 1.64 -15.81 14.20
N ALA A 80 0.81 -16.34 13.30
CA ALA A 80 -0.50 -16.88 13.67
C ALA A 80 -0.36 -18.14 14.53
N ASP A 81 0.54 -19.07 14.15
CA ASP A 81 0.78 -20.32 14.88
C ASP A 81 1.27 -20.08 16.30
N LYS A 82 2.15 -19.09 16.51
CA LYS A 82 2.59 -18.67 17.84
C LYS A 82 1.45 -18.23 18.75
N LEU A 83 0.33 -17.78 18.15
CA LEU A 83 -0.83 -17.26 18.87
C LEU A 83 -1.95 -18.29 19.05
N GLY A 84 -1.71 -19.55 18.72
CA GLY A 84 -2.72 -20.62 18.74
C GLY A 84 -3.50 -20.75 17.42
N GLY A 85 -3.03 -20.10 16.35
CA GLY A 85 -3.70 -20.05 15.05
C GLY A 85 -4.73 -18.93 14.95
N LEU A 86 -5.19 -18.68 13.72
CA LEU A 86 -6.33 -17.79 13.48
C LEU A 86 -7.64 -18.53 13.80
N PRO A 87 -8.69 -17.82 14.29
CA PRO A 87 -10.01 -18.42 14.48
C PRO A 87 -10.64 -18.83 13.14
N GLU A 88 -11.57 -19.79 13.16
CA GLU A 88 -12.29 -20.23 11.95
C GLU A 88 -13.05 -19.09 11.27
N ASP A 89 -13.75 -18.26 12.05
CA ASP A 89 -14.48 -17.09 11.57
C ASP A 89 -13.71 -15.80 11.89
N VAL A 90 -12.82 -15.41 10.99
CA VAL A 90 -11.99 -14.21 11.17
C VAL A 90 -12.83 -12.95 10.97
N THR A 91 -12.97 -12.15 12.04
CA THR A 91 -13.56 -10.80 11.99
C THR A 91 -12.59 -9.80 12.63
N PRO A 92 -11.72 -9.14 11.84
CA PRO A 92 -10.73 -8.24 12.40
C PRO A 92 -11.38 -6.96 12.92
N LYS A 93 -10.85 -6.42 14.02
CA LYS A 93 -11.09 -5.02 14.37
C LYS A 93 -10.19 -4.14 13.48
N VAL A 94 -10.81 -3.30 12.66
CA VAL A 94 -10.14 -2.42 11.71
C VAL A 94 -10.11 -0.98 12.23
N SER A 95 -8.98 -0.30 12.10
CA SER A 95 -8.85 1.13 12.38
C SER A 95 -7.88 1.80 11.40
N CYS A 96 -8.26 2.95 10.84
CA CYS A 96 -7.43 3.80 9.98
C CYS A 96 -7.05 5.08 10.72
N TYR A 97 -5.76 5.43 10.76
CA TYR A 97 -5.26 6.62 11.46
C TYR A 97 -3.84 7.00 10.99
N VAL A 98 -3.43 8.23 11.30
CA VAL A 98 -2.03 8.68 11.14
C VAL A 98 -1.29 8.48 12.47
N PRO A 99 -0.23 7.66 12.55
CA PRO A 99 0.52 7.46 13.80
C PRO A 99 1.23 8.72 14.28
N GLU A 100 1.47 8.81 15.59
CA GLU A 100 2.28 9.89 16.17
C GLU A 100 3.70 9.87 15.56
N HIS A 101 4.19 11.05 15.16
CA HIS A 101 5.50 11.24 14.51
C HIS A 101 5.67 10.60 13.13
N SER A 102 4.59 10.24 12.44
CA SER A 102 4.59 9.82 11.05
C SER A 102 3.58 10.63 10.24
N ASP A 103 3.83 10.77 8.94
CA ASP A 103 2.88 11.28 7.96
C ASP A 103 2.14 10.16 7.21
N GLN A 104 2.51 8.90 7.46
CA GLN A 104 1.88 7.73 6.87
C GLN A 104 0.49 7.50 7.44
N ILE A 105 -0.40 7.01 6.59
CA ILE A 105 -1.72 6.54 6.99
C ILE A 105 -1.60 5.05 7.25
N ARG A 106 -2.06 4.60 8.42
CA ARG A 106 -2.00 3.19 8.84
C ARG A 106 -3.41 2.63 8.92
N VAL A 107 -3.65 1.54 8.22
CA VAL A 107 -4.78 0.63 8.48
C VAL A 107 -4.27 -0.51 9.33
N LYS A 108 -4.87 -0.67 10.51
CA LYS A 108 -4.53 -1.70 11.50
C LYS A 108 -5.66 -2.71 11.58
N PHE A 109 -5.30 -3.98 11.39
CA PHE A 109 -6.15 -5.14 11.61
C PHE A 109 -5.73 -5.82 12.91
N VAL A 110 -6.70 -6.17 13.76
CA VAL A 110 -6.49 -6.92 15.00
C VAL A 110 -7.43 -8.10 15.04
N ILE A 111 -6.89 -9.31 15.11
CA ILE A 111 -7.64 -10.55 15.30
C ILE A 111 -7.27 -11.09 16.69
N PRO A 112 -8.24 -11.24 17.61
CA PRO A 112 -8.02 -11.96 18.85
C PRO A 112 -7.78 -13.45 18.56
N CYS A 113 -6.65 -13.98 19.03
CA CYS A 113 -6.32 -15.40 19.02
C CYS A 113 -6.22 -15.92 20.48
N GLU A 114 -5.94 -17.20 20.67
CA GLU A 114 -5.91 -17.83 22.00
C GLU A 114 -4.82 -17.23 22.90
N GLU A 115 -3.60 -17.09 22.38
CA GLU A 115 -2.43 -16.65 23.14
C GLU A 115 -2.12 -15.14 22.97
N GLY A 116 -2.99 -14.40 22.28
CA GLY A 116 -2.84 -12.96 22.10
C GLY A 116 -3.47 -12.42 20.82
N ASP A 117 -3.21 -11.15 20.53
CA ASP A 117 -3.72 -10.51 19.33
C ASP A 117 -2.76 -10.69 18.14
N PHE A 118 -3.27 -11.26 17.04
CA PHE A 118 -2.62 -11.20 15.74
C PHE A 118 -2.87 -9.83 15.12
N LYS A 119 -1.81 -9.15 14.66
CA LYS A 119 -1.90 -7.78 14.15
C LYS A 119 -1.19 -7.62 12.83
N VAL A 120 -1.86 -6.97 11.89
CA VAL A 120 -1.30 -6.60 10.58
C VAL A 120 -1.52 -5.11 10.39
N PHE A 121 -0.47 -4.42 9.95
CA PHE A 121 -0.53 -3.01 9.56
C PHE A 121 -0.25 -2.92 8.07
N ILE A 122 -1.14 -2.27 7.33
CA ILE A 122 -0.92 -1.85 5.94
C ILE A 122 -0.77 -0.34 5.97
N ASN A 123 0.38 0.16 5.54
CA ASN A 123 0.71 1.57 5.61
C ASN A 123 0.69 2.18 4.21
N TYR A 124 0.20 3.40 4.14
CA TYR A 124 0.07 4.21 2.95
C TYR A 124 0.83 5.52 3.15
N SER A 125 1.35 6.05 2.05
CA SER A 125 1.95 7.38 1.98
C SER A 125 0.89 8.47 2.25
N PRO A 126 1.31 9.72 2.55
CA PRO A 126 0.38 10.83 2.72
C PRO A 126 -0.51 11.11 1.50
N ASP A 127 -0.09 10.67 0.31
CA ASP A 127 -0.84 10.78 -0.94
C ASP A 127 -1.81 9.62 -1.21
N GLY A 128 -1.88 8.64 -0.31
CA GLY A 128 -2.76 7.48 -0.42
C GLY A 128 -2.16 6.29 -1.17
N SER A 129 -0.90 6.35 -1.60
CA SER A 129 -0.23 5.21 -2.25
C SER A 129 0.17 4.15 -1.22
N LEU A 130 -0.02 2.86 -1.54
CA LEU A 130 0.51 1.75 -0.71
C LEU A 130 2.01 1.93 -0.47
N TYR A 131 2.44 1.88 0.79
CA TYR A 131 3.82 2.20 1.19
C TYR A 131 4.58 0.96 1.67
N ASN A 132 4.07 0.27 2.69
CA ASN A 132 4.64 -0.99 3.18
C ASN A 132 3.62 -1.75 4.05
N TYR A 133 4.07 -2.85 4.66
CA TYR A 133 3.28 -3.65 5.57
C TYR A 133 4.10 -4.08 6.78
N VAL A 134 3.40 -4.45 7.85
CA VAL A 134 3.99 -5.05 9.06
C VAL A 134 3.06 -6.16 9.54
N ILE A 135 3.57 -7.38 9.59
CA ILE A 135 2.98 -8.46 10.40
C ILE A 135 3.66 -8.36 11.77
N TRP A 136 2.88 -8.05 12.80
CA TRP A 136 3.41 -7.77 14.13
C TRP A 136 3.98 -9.05 14.75
N LYS A 137 5.26 -9.03 15.08
CA LYS A 137 5.91 -10.14 15.77
C LYS A 137 5.65 -10.01 17.25
N ASN A 138 4.85 -10.92 17.80
CA ASN A 138 4.72 -11.02 19.24
C ASN A 138 5.98 -11.71 19.77
N GLU A 139 6.75 -11.02 20.60
CA GLU A 139 7.85 -11.66 21.32
C GLU A 139 7.23 -12.66 22.31
N ALA A 140 7.74 -13.89 22.32
CA ALA A 140 7.39 -14.84 23.36
C ALA A 140 7.96 -14.29 24.67
N GLU A 141 7.11 -14.08 25.68
CA GLU A 141 7.55 -13.77 27.05
C GLU A 141 8.35 -14.93 27.67
#